data_AF-A0A6P3IE22-F1
#
_entry.id   AF-A0A6P3IE22-F1
#
_cell.length_a   1.000
_cell.length_b   1.000
_cell.length_c   1.000
_cell.angle_alpha   90.00
_cell.angle_beta   90.00
_cell.angle_gamma   90.00
#
_symmetry.space_group_name_H-M   'P 1'
#
loop_
_entity.id
_entity.type
_entity.pdbx_description
1 polymer ?
#
loop_
_entity_poly.entity_id
_entity_poly.type
_entity_poly.pdbx_seq_one_letter_code
_entity_poly.pdbx_strand_id
1 'polypeptide(L)'
;MGWGERQGQWLRRRRLDGAINRVPVGFYQKVWKILQKCHGLSIDGYVLPSSTTQEMTPQEIKFAVHVESVLNRVPQPEYRQLLVEAIMVLTLLSDTEMNSIGGIIHVDQIVHMANQLFLQDQ
;
A
#
# COMPACT_ATOMS: atom_id res chain seq x y z
N MET A 1 -24.44 5.14 21.34
CA MET A 1 -23.20 5.89 21.04
C MET A 1 -22.15 4.89 20.57
N GLY A 2 -21.62 4.96 19.34
CA GLY A 2 -20.53 4.02 19.03
C GLY A 2 -20.01 3.83 17.60
N TRP A 3 -20.59 4.39 16.53
CA TRP A 3 -20.06 4.19 15.17
C TRP A 3 -19.50 5.46 14.54
N GLY A 4 -20.21 6.59 14.63
CA GLY A 4 -19.72 7.89 14.15
C GLY A 4 -18.45 8.38 14.85
N GLU A 5 -18.33 8.14 16.16
CA GLU A 5 -17.11 8.48 16.91
C GLU A 5 -15.89 7.66 16.47
N ARG A 6 -16.08 6.37 16.16
CA ARG A 6 -14.99 5.51 15.65
C ARG A 6 -14.56 5.94 14.25
N GLN A 7 -15.50 6.23 13.34
CA GLN A 7 -15.18 6.75 12.00
C GLN A 7 -14.36 8.05 12.06
N GLY A 8 -14.75 9.01 12.91
CA GLY A 8 -14.00 10.25 13.09
C GLY A 8 -12.57 10.03 13.61
N GLN A 9 -12.37 9.03 14.48
CA GLN A 9 -11.04 8.66 14.99
C GLN A 9 -10.14 8.08 13.90
N TRP A 10 -10.66 7.20 13.04
CA TRP A 10 -9.89 6.61 11.93
C TRP A 10 -9.48 7.65 10.89
N LEU A 11 -10.41 8.51 10.46
CA LEU A 11 -10.11 9.58 9.51
C LEU A 11 -9.04 10.53 10.06
N ARG A 12 -9.16 10.95 11.32
CA ARG A 12 -8.15 11.80 11.97
C ARG A 12 -6.78 11.12 12.05
N ARG A 13 -6.73 9.83 12.43
CA ARG A 13 -5.49 9.06 12.49
C ARG A 13 -4.82 8.98 11.13
N ARG A 14 -5.56 8.62 10.07
CA ARG A 14 -5.04 8.53 8.71
C ARG A 14 -4.56 9.88 8.17
N ARG A 15 -5.26 10.97 8.47
CA ARG A 15 -4.80 12.32 8.11
C ARG A 15 -3.46 12.66 8.75
N LEU A 16 -3.30 12.39 10.05
CA LEU A 16 -2.05 12.64 10.77
C LEU A 16 -0.92 11.77 10.24
N ASP A 17 -1.13 10.45 10.17
CA ASP A 17 -0.12 9.49 9.73
C ASP A 17 0.28 9.73 8.27
N GLY A 18 -0.68 10.07 7.41
CA GLY A 18 -0.41 10.43 6.02
C GLY A 18 0.37 11.73 5.87
N ALA A 19 0.06 12.76 6.67
CA ALA A 19 0.75 14.05 6.60
C ALA A 19 2.24 13.95 6.97
N ILE A 20 2.62 13.00 7.83
CA ILE A 20 4.01 12.76 8.24
C ILE A 20 4.66 11.57 7.52
N ASN A 21 4.00 10.98 6.52
CA ASN A 21 4.45 9.78 5.82
C ASN A 21 4.78 8.59 6.75
N ARG A 22 4.01 8.43 7.83
CA ARG A 22 4.20 7.30 8.74
C ARG A 22 3.78 6.00 8.07
N VAL A 23 4.65 5.00 8.13
CA VAL A 23 4.34 3.63 7.66
C VAL A 23 4.51 2.62 8.79
N PRO A 24 3.84 1.45 8.73
CA PRO A 24 4.05 0.38 9.70
C PRO A 24 5.50 -0.13 9.74
N VAL A 25 5.90 -0.72 10.87
CA VAL A 25 7.22 -1.34 11.01
C VAL A 25 7.39 -2.45 9.97
N GLY A 26 8.54 -2.45 9.30
CA GLY A 26 8.86 -3.45 8.27
C GLY A 26 8.17 -3.21 6.93
N PHE A 27 7.47 -2.07 6.74
CA PHE A 27 6.70 -1.78 5.54
C PHE A 27 7.53 -1.97 4.26
N TYR A 28 8.70 -1.33 4.15
CA TYR A 28 9.53 -1.44 2.95
C TYR A 28 10.00 -2.88 2.69
N GLN A 29 10.42 -3.62 3.72
CA GLN A 29 10.80 -5.02 3.57
C GLN A 29 9.62 -5.88 3.10
N LYS A 30 8.40 -5.56 3.51
CA LYS A 30 7.18 -6.24 3.05
C LYS A 30 6.85 -5.87 1.60
N VAL A 31 6.96 -4.59 1.21
CA VAL A 31 6.82 -4.15 -0.19
C VAL A 31 7.81 -4.88 -1.09
N TRP A 32 9.06 -5.01 -0.63
CA TRP A 32 10.08 -5.78 -1.33
C TRP A 32 9.62 -7.22 -1.60
N LYS A 33 9.18 -7.94 -0.56
CA LYS A 33 8.72 -9.33 -0.70
C LYS A 33 7.57 -9.49 -1.69
N ILE A 34 6.59 -8.60 -1.67
CA ILE A 34 5.45 -8.70 -2.61
C ILE A 34 5.87 -8.37 -4.04
N LEU A 35 6.80 -7.43 -4.25
CA LEU A 35 7.35 -7.14 -5.58
C LEU A 35 8.11 -8.32 -6.18
N GLN A 36 8.70 -9.19 -5.35
CA GLN A 36 9.31 -10.43 -5.83
C GLN A 36 8.29 -11.44 -6.35
N LYS A 37 6.98 -11.23 -6.11
CA LYS A 37 5.90 -12.13 -6.52
C LYS A 37 5.01 -11.59 -7.63
N CYS A 38 5.13 -10.33 -8.03
CA CYS A 38 4.34 -9.74 -9.12
C CYS A 38 5.24 -9.03 -10.14
N HIS A 39 4.67 -8.49 -11.22
CA HIS A 39 5.40 -7.66 -12.17
C HIS A 39 5.54 -6.20 -11.69
N GLY A 40 4.75 -5.80 -10.70
CA GLY A 40 4.84 -4.48 -10.07
C GLY A 40 3.60 -4.13 -9.25
N LEU A 41 3.69 -3.03 -8.51
CA LEU A 41 2.56 -2.41 -7.83
C LEU A 41 2.23 -1.11 -8.55
N SER A 42 0.97 -0.93 -8.95
CA SER A 42 0.47 0.34 -9.47
C SER A 42 -0.25 1.09 -8.36
N ILE A 43 0.13 2.35 -8.16
CA ILE A 43 -0.45 3.28 -7.20
C ILE A 43 -0.76 4.56 -7.95
N ASP A 44 -2.04 4.87 -8.11
CA ASP A 44 -2.52 6.08 -8.79
C ASP A 44 -1.94 6.23 -10.22
N GLY A 45 -1.92 5.13 -10.96
CA GLY A 45 -1.37 5.07 -12.33
C GLY A 45 0.16 4.99 -12.42
N TYR A 46 0.88 5.17 -11.32
CA TYR A 46 2.34 5.02 -11.28
C TYR A 46 2.73 3.61 -10.91
N VAL A 47 3.64 3.01 -11.68
CA VAL A 47 4.09 1.64 -11.47
C VAL A 47 5.43 1.64 -10.74
N LEU A 48 5.47 0.94 -9.61
CA LEU A 48 6.68 0.47 -8.94
C LEU A 48 6.98 -0.94 -9.49
N PRO A 49 7.93 -1.09 -10.43
CA PRO A 49 8.16 -2.36 -11.13
C PRO A 49 8.91 -3.35 -10.23
N SER A 50 8.74 -4.65 -10.51
CA SER A 50 9.51 -5.68 -9.79
C SER A 50 11.01 -5.65 -10.09
N SER A 51 11.42 -5.08 -11.23
CA SER A 51 12.83 -4.86 -11.58
C SER A 51 13.58 -3.99 -10.56
N THR A 52 12.87 -3.15 -9.80
CA THR A 52 13.46 -2.39 -8.69
C THR A 52 14.16 -3.31 -7.68
N THR A 53 13.67 -4.56 -7.51
CA THR A 53 14.28 -5.55 -6.62
C THR A 53 15.57 -6.17 -7.16
N GLN A 54 15.90 -5.97 -8.44
CA GLN A 54 17.14 -6.43 -9.06
C GLN A 54 18.25 -5.37 -9.02
N GLU A 55 17.88 -4.09 -8.89
CA GLU A 55 18.80 -2.95 -8.93
C GLU A 55 19.21 -2.42 -7.54
N MET A 56 18.56 -2.90 -6.48
CA MET A 56 18.69 -2.39 -5.11
C MET A 56 18.72 -3.55 -4.11
N THR A 57 18.72 -3.25 -2.81
CA THR A 57 18.53 -4.23 -1.73
C THR A 57 17.42 -3.80 -0.76
N PRO A 58 16.77 -4.73 -0.03
CA PRO A 58 15.62 -4.39 0.83
C PRO A 58 15.95 -3.48 2.01
N GLN A 59 17.22 -3.35 2.38
CA GLN A 59 17.71 -2.49 3.47
C GLN A 59 18.32 -1.18 2.97
N GLU A 60 18.39 -0.97 1.65
CA GLU A 60 18.88 0.30 1.09
C GLU A 60 17.85 1.42 1.24
N ILE A 61 18.33 2.58 1.69
CA ILE A 61 17.53 3.81 1.76
C ILE A 61 16.94 4.16 0.39
N LYS A 62 17.67 3.87 -0.70
CA LYS A 62 17.23 4.13 -2.08
C LYS A 62 15.90 3.45 -2.40
N PHE A 63 15.71 2.21 -1.96
CA PHE A 63 14.45 1.49 -2.16
C PHE A 63 13.30 2.16 -1.39
N ALA A 64 13.52 2.49 -0.11
CA ALA A 64 12.52 3.15 0.72
C ALA A 64 12.10 4.51 0.13
N VAL A 65 13.06 5.35 -0.27
CA VAL A 65 12.80 6.64 -0.93
C VAL A 65 12.03 6.46 -2.22
N HIS A 66 12.33 5.42 -3.01
CA HIS A 66 11.59 5.16 -4.24
C HIS A 66 10.13 4.79 -3.98
N VAL A 67 9.87 3.87 -3.03
CA VAL A 67 8.51 3.52 -2.59
C VAL A 67 7.75 4.74 -2.08
N GLU A 68 8.37 5.54 -1.21
CA GLU A 68 7.80 6.78 -0.70
C GLU A 68 7.48 7.77 -1.81
N SER A 69 8.36 7.92 -2.80
CA SER A 69 8.14 8.83 -3.93
C SER A 69 6.89 8.48 -4.74
N VAL A 70 6.56 7.19 -4.85
CA VAL A 70 5.35 6.72 -5.53
C VAL A 70 4.12 7.00 -4.67
N LEU A 71 4.16 6.67 -3.37
CA LEU A 71 3.05 6.95 -2.44
C LEU A 71 2.77 8.45 -2.27
N ASN A 72 3.81 9.28 -2.30
CA ASN A 72 3.70 10.73 -2.15
C ASN A 72 3.05 11.43 -3.35
N ARG A 73 2.85 10.73 -4.49
CA ARG A 73 2.07 11.27 -5.60
C ARG A 73 0.58 11.40 -5.27
N VAL A 74 0.10 10.59 -4.34
CA VAL A 74 -1.28 10.68 -3.83
C VAL A 74 -1.38 11.90 -2.92
N PRO A 75 -2.13 12.95 -3.28
CA PRO A 75 -2.08 14.22 -2.55
C PRO A 75 -2.86 14.18 -1.23
N GLN A 76 -3.90 13.34 -1.13
CA GLN A 76 -4.72 13.24 0.09
C GLN A 76 -4.04 12.30 1.11
N PRO A 77 -3.67 12.78 2.30
CA PRO A 77 -2.96 11.97 3.30
C PRO A 77 -3.80 10.78 3.79
N GLU A 78 -5.11 10.95 3.93
CA GLU A 78 -6.01 9.86 4.31
C GLU A 78 -6.08 8.73 3.28
N TYR A 79 -6.04 9.09 1.99
CA TYR A 79 -6.06 8.10 0.90
C TYR A 79 -4.71 7.41 0.76
N ARG A 80 -3.59 8.14 0.92
CA ARG A 80 -2.25 7.56 0.99
C ARG A 80 -2.15 6.50 2.10
N GLN A 81 -2.69 6.78 3.29
CA GLN A 81 -2.70 5.79 4.37
C GLN A 81 -3.58 4.58 4.06
N LEU A 82 -4.72 4.76 3.41
CA LEU A 82 -5.53 3.63 2.92
C LEU A 82 -4.73 2.72 1.98
N LEU A 83 -3.93 3.29 1.08
CA LEU A 83 -3.08 2.52 0.18
C LEU A 83 -1.96 1.79 0.93
N VAL A 84 -1.34 2.44 1.92
CA VAL A 84 -0.35 1.79 2.81
C VAL A 84 -0.96 0.60 3.54
N GLU A 85 -2.15 0.76 4.11
CA GLU A 85 -2.90 -0.32 4.77
C GLU A 85 -3.24 -1.46 3.78
N ALA A 86 -3.69 -1.13 2.56
CA ALA A 86 -3.99 -2.11 1.53
C ALA A 86 -2.76 -2.90 1.08
N ILE A 87 -1.62 -2.22 0.88
CA ILE A 87 -0.34 -2.87 0.56
C ILE A 87 0.06 -3.82 1.68
N MET A 88 -0.10 -3.42 2.94
CA MET A 88 0.21 -4.31 4.08
C MET A 88 -0.65 -5.57 4.07
N VAL A 89 -1.92 -5.49 3.72
CA VAL A 89 -2.79 -6.67 3.53
C VAL A 89 -2.30 -7.52 2.36
N LEU A 90 -1.97 -6.91 1.22
CA LEU A 90 -1.44 -7.63 0.05
C LEU A 90 -0.14 -8.38 0.38
N THR A 91 0.68 -7.85 1.29
CA THR A 91 1.94 -8.51 1.68
C THR A 91 1.71 -9.83 2.41
N LEU A 92 0.52 -10.10 2.94
CA LEU A 92 0.17 -11.42 3.46
C LEU A 92 0.22 -12.51 2.37
N LEU A 93 0.00 -12.14 1.10
CA LEU A 93 0.16 -13.06 -0.04
C LEU A 93 1.63 -13.43 -0.28
N SER A 94 2.56 -12.58 0.18
CA SER A 94 4.00 -12.86 0.02
C SER A 94 4.48 -14.04 0.87
N ASP A 95 3.75 -14.42 1.90
CA ASP A 95 4.08 -15.57 2.75
C ASP A 95 3.40 -16.88 2.28
N THR A 96 2.58 -16.85 1.23
CA THR A 96 1.93 -18.05 0.65
C THR A 96 2.89 -18.87 -0.22
N GLU A 97 2.62 -20.17 -0.42
CA GLU A 97 3.42 -21.06 -1.28
C GLU A 97 3.30 -20.74 -2.79
N MET A 98 2.55 -19.70 -3.18
CA MET A 98 2.49 -19.27 -4.56
C MET A 98 3.81 -18.67 -5.02
N ASN A 99 4.33 -19.20 -6.14
CA ASN A 99 5.57 -18.74 -6.79
C ASN A 99 5.42 -17.35 -7.43
N SER A 100 4.24 -17.03 -7.97
CA SER A 100 3.96 -15.72 -8.54
C SER A 100 2.46 -15.44 -8.49
N ILE A 101 2.11 -14.20 -8.17
CA ILE A 101 0.78 -13.61 -8.33
C ILE A 101 0.58 -13.19 -9.79
N GLY A 102 1.68 -12.89 -10.50
CA GLY A 102 1.67 -12.36 -11.87
C GLY A 102 1.12 -10.94 -11.96
N GLY A 103 1.30 -10.33 -13.14
CA GLY A 103 0.68 -9.05 -13.49
C GLY A 103 1.13 -7.85 -12.64
N ILE A 104 0.56 -6.69 -12.96
CA ILE A 104 0.68 -5.48 -12.14
C ILE A 104 -0.52 -5.45 -11.19
N ILE A 105 -0.26 -5.29 -9.89
CA ILE A 105 -1.32 -5.19 -8.89
C ILE A 105 -1.71 -3.72 -8.75
N HIS A 106 -2.95 -3.38 -9.13
CA HIS A 106 -3.48 -2.02 -9.02
C HIS A 106 -4.07 -1.77 -7.63
N VAL A 107 -3.28 -1.16 -6.75
CA VAL A 107 -3.62 -0.99 -5.32
C VAL A 107 -4.80 -0.03 -5.15
N ASP A 108 -4.84 1.04 -5.94
CA ASP A 108 -5.94 2.01 -5.95
C ASP A 108 -7.26 1.34 -6.34
N GLN A 109 -7.27 0.48 -7.36
CA GLN A 109 -8.46 -0.24 -7.78
C GLN A 109 -8.97 -1.20 -6.70
N ILE A 110 -8.07 -1.88 -5.98
CA ILE A 110 -8.43 -2.74 -4.85
C ILE A 110 -9.13 -1.94 -3.76
N VAL A 111 -8.60 -0.77 -3.39
CA VAL A 111 -9.22 0.09 -2.37
C VAL A 111 -10.60 0.58 -2.84
N HIS A 112 -10.73 1.01 -4.09
CA HIS A 112 -12.01 1.45 -4.64
C HIS A 112 -13.03 0.30 -4.66
N MET A 113 -12.65 -0.88 -5.11
CA MET A 113 -13.51 -2.06 -5.15
C MET A 113 -13.93 -2.49 -3.74
N ALA A 114 -13.00 -2.53 -2.78
CA ALA A 114 -13.31 -2.85 -1.39
C ALA A 114 -14.31 -1.83 -0.80
N ASN A 115 -14.17 -0.54 -1.12
CA ASN A 115 -15.12 0.47 -0.69
C ASN A 115 -16.51 0.30 -1.34
N GLN A 116 -16.56 -0.05 -2.64
CA GLN A 116 -17.82 -0.34 -3.33
C GLN A 116 -18.55 -1.54 -2.71
N LEU A 117 -17.83 -2.64 -2.46
CA LEU A 117 -18.38 -3.82 -1.79
C LEU A 117 -18.89 -3.49 -0.39
N PHE A 118 -18.12 -2.74 0.39
CA PHE A 118 -18.53 -2.30 1.72
C PHE A 118 -19.82 -1.47 1.70
N LEU A 119 -20.00 -0.60 0.70
CA LEU A 119 -21.21 0.21 0.55
C LEU A 119 -22.43 -0.61 0.10
N GLN A 120 -22.23 -1.72 -0.61
CA GLN A 120 -23.31 -2.63 -1.03
C GLN A 120 -23.84 -3.49 0.12
N ASP A 121 -22.97 -3.80 1.10
CA ASP A 121 -23.31 -4.60 2.29
C ASP A 121 -23.92 -3.76 3.44
N GLN A 122 -24.15 -2.46 3.24
CA GLN A 122 -24.82 -1.56 4.22
C GLN A 122 -26.31 -1.37 3.90
#